data_AF-A0A5Z1PT49-F1
#
_entry.id   AF-A0A5Z1PT49-F1
#
_cell.length_a   1.000
_cell.length_b   1.000
_cell.length_c   1.000
_cell.angle_alpha   90.00
_cell.angle_beta   90.00
_cell.angle_gamma   90.00
#
_symmetry.space_group_name_H-M   'P 1'
#
loop_
_entity.id
_entity.type
_entity.pdbx_description
1 polymer ?
#
loop_
_entity_poly.entity_id
_entity_poly.type
_entity_poly.pdbx_seq_one_letter_code
_entity_poly.pdbx_strand_id
1 'polypeptide(L)'
;HGIKPDYVCMLERTEITAEFFNNDFGEFDKDIVFIVKSVTHPHTIKYLQKNNRAFILVSTYASFIQYLKLDYFGYFNMGFSVAHMACYLSLHLNHKNIIFIGQDLAYAENGNSHPDDYQNSANYESQMYEHILTEAYGGKGEVKTHHVWLMFKQNLEQDIEKIQKYLDTKVYNCTEGGARIKGAIEKPFLWACENLLDKDLNKPFEKLEPLSLNKQNEFLL
;
A
#
# COMPACT_ATOMS: atom_id res chain seq x y z
N HIS A 1 14.33 -11.72 -2.10
CA HIS A 1 15.29 -10.60 -2.23
C HIS A 1 15.77 -10.00 -0.91
N GLY A 2 15.36 -10.49 0.27
CA GLY A 2 15.88 -9.97 1.55
C GLY A 2 15.49 -8.53 1.88
N ILE A 3 14.53 -7.95 1.15
CA ILE A 3 14.01 -6.60 1.38
C ILE A 3 13.02 -6.69 2.54
N LYS A 4 13.33 -6.02 3.64
CA LYS A 4 12.49 -5.97 4.84
C LYS A 4 11.66 -4.68 4.84
N PRO A 5 10.33 -4.76 4.86
CA PRO A 5 9.49 -3.57 4.91
C PRO A 5 9.49 -2.97 6.32
N ASP A 6 9.41 -1.65 6.44
CA ASP A 6 9.10 -1.01 7.72
C ASP A 6 7.60 -1.12 8.05
N TYR A 7 6.75 -1.05 7.01
CA TYR A 7 5.29 -1.08 7.13
C TYR A 7 4.65 -2.08 6.16
N VAL A 8 3.61 -2.77 6.61
CA VAL A 8 2.76 -3.64 5.78
C VAL A 8 1.30 -3.19 5.90
N CYS A 9 0.69 -2.80 4.80
CA CYS A 9 -0.69 -2.30 4.78
C CYS A 9 -1.70 -3.41 4.47
N MET A 10 -2.89 -3.34 5.06
CA MET A 10 -4.01 -4.26 4.79
C MET A 10 -5.34 -3.51 4.80
N LEU A 11 -6.10 -3.60 3.70
CA LEU A 11 -7.34 -2.84 3.49
C LEU A 11 -8.56 -3.75 3.27
N GLU A 12 -8.33 -4.92 2.70
CA GLU A 12 -9.34 -5.84 2.18
C GLU A 12 -10.09 -6.54 3.31
N ARG A 13 -11.37 -6.88 3.06
CA ARG A 13 -12.30 -7.37 4.10
C ARG A 13 -12.64 -8.85 3.97
N THR A 14 -12.01 -9.53 3.03
CA THR A 14 -12.33 -10.91 2.69
C THR A 14 -11.45 -11.87 3.46
N GLU A 15 -11.93 -13.09 3.69
CA GLU A 15 -11.13 -14.14 4.31
C GLU A 15 -9.90 -14.49 3.47
N ILE A 16 -10.04 -14.56 2.14
CA ILE A 16 -8.94 -14.92 1.23
C ILE A 16 -7.73 -13.99 1.34
N THR A 17 -7.94 -12.71 1.61
CA THR A 17 -6.86 -11.72 1.79
C THR A 17 -6.30 -11.74 3.22
N ALA A 18 -7.08 -12.18 4.21
CA ALA A 18 -6.58 -12.39 5.56
C ALA A 18 -5.60 -13.57 5.64
N GLU A 19 -5.75 -14.57 4.78
CA GLU A 19 -4.84 -15.72 4.71
C GLU A 19 -3.41 -15.32 4.31
N PHE A 20 -3.18 -14.13 3.72
CA PHE A 20 -1.84 -13.59 3.50
C PHE A 20 -1.06 -13.34 4.79
N PHE A 21 -1.74 -13.30 5.94
CA PHE A 21 -1.11 -13.18 7.25
C PHE A 21 -1.00 -14.52 7.99
N ASN A 22 -1.55 -15.61 7.43
CA ASN A 22 -1.48 -16.97 7.99
C ASN A 22 -0.15 -17.66 7.66
N ASN A 23 0.94 -17.05 8.10
CA ASN A 23 2.31 -17.53 7.98
C ASN A 23 3.06 -17.14 9.26
N ASP A 24 4.29 -17.59 9.41
CA ASP A 24 5.17 -17.19 10.50
C ASP A 24 6.57 -17.00 9.91
N PHE A 25 7.04 -15.75 9.89
CA PHE A 25 8.36 -15.40 9.37
C PHE A 25 9.39 -15.18 10.49
N GLY A 26 9.01 -15.42 11.77
CA GLY A 26 9.89 -15.31 12.93
C GLY A 26 10.63 -13.98 13.01
N GLU A 27 11.96 -14.03 13.14
CA GLU A 27 12.82 -12.85 13.28
C GLU A 27 12.75 -11.86 12.10
N PHE A 28 12.30 -12.31 10.91
CA PHE A 28 12.11 -11.40 9.79
C PHE A 28 11.05 -10.33 10.09
N ASP A 29 9.98 -10.70 10.82
CA ASP A 29 8.87 -9.81 11.17
C ASP A 29 9.21 -8.79 12.26
N LYS A 30 10.37 -8.94 12.92
CA LYS A 30 10.81 -8.02 13.96
C LYS A 30 10.82 -6.58 13.44
N ASP A 31 10.35 -5.61 14.21
CA ASP A 31 10.33 -4.19 13.84
C ASP A 31 9.45 -3.81 12.63
N ILE A 32 8.69 -4.76 12.05
CA ILE A 32 7.67 -4.46 11.03
C ILE A 32 6.38 -4.01 11.73
N VAL A 33 5.80 -2.90 11.28
CA VAL A 33 4.49 -2.43 11.76
C VAL A 33 3.41 -2.68 10.72
N PHE A 34 2.42 -3.48 11.07
CA PHE A 34 1.28 -3.76 10.21
C PHE A 34 0.20 -2.68 10.39
N ILE A 35 -0.13 -1.95 9.32
CA ILE A 35 -1.16 -0.91 9.32
C ILE A 35 -2.44 -1.51 8.73
N VAL A 36 -3.41 -1.79 9.60
CA VAL A 36 -4.57 -2.62 9.26
C VAL A 36 -5.85 -1.81 9.38
N LYS A 37 -6.67 -1.83 8.34
CA LYS A 37 -7.97 -1.20 8.37
C LYS A 37 -8.88 -1.88 9.40
N SER A 38 -9.59 -1.11 10.22
CA SER A 38 -10.40 -1.61 11.34
C SER A 38 -11.58 -2.52 10.95
N VAL A 39 -11.88 -2.63 9.66
CA VAL A 39 -12.96 -3.45 9.10
C VAL A 39 -12.45 -4.63 8.26
N THR A 40 -11.17 -5.01 8.40
CA THR A 40 -10.62 -6.23 7.77
C THR A 40 -11.24 -7.48 8.38
N HIS A 41 -11.10 -8.61 7.70
CA HIS A 41 -11.59 -9.89 8.23
C HIS A 41 -10.96 -10.21 9.61
N PRO A 42 -11.70 -10.75 10.60
CA PRO A 42 -11.16 -11.03 11.94
C PRO A 42 -9.93 -11.94 11.96
N HIS A 43 -9.78 -12.80 10.95
CA HIS A 43 -8.59 -13.65 10.81
C HIS A 43 -7.30 -12.85 10.70
N THR A 44 -7.30 -11.68 10.05
CA THR A 44 -6.11 -10.82 9.96
C THR A 44 -5.57 -10.51 11.35
N ILE A 45 -6.43 -10.06 12.27
CA ILE A 45 -6.03 -9.72 13.64
C ILE A 45 -5.61 -10.96 14.41
N LYS A 46 -6.36 -12.06 14.27
CA LYS A 46 -6.02 -13.35 14.88
C LYS A 46 -4.61 -13.82 14.50
N TYR A 47 -4.25 -13.74 13.22
CA TYR A 47 -2.94 -14.17 12.73
C TYR A 47 -1.81 -13.23 13.17
N LEU A 48 -2.02 -11.92 13.13
CA LEU A 48 -1.04 -10.95 13.63
C LEU A 48 -0.76 -11.16 15.13
N GLN A 49 -1.80 -11.37 15.93
CA GLN A 49 -1.67 -11.65 17.37
C GLN A 49 -0.98 -12.99 17.65
N LYS A 50 -1.32 -14.04 16.89
CA LYS A 50 -0.72 -15.37 17.04
C LYS A 50 0.81 -15.33 16.99
N ASN A 51 1.38 -14.46 16.16
CA ASN A 51 2.83 -14.34 15.98
C ASN A 51 3.44 -13.12 16.68
N ASN A 52 2.71 -12.45 17.57
CA ASN A 52 3.15 -11.24 18.27
C ASN A 52 3.63 -10.12 17.33
N ARG A 53 3.02 -9.98 16.14
CA ARG A 53 3.33 -8.91 15.20
C ARG A 53 2.80 -7.57 15.72
N ALA A 54 3.60 -6.51 15.59
CA ALA A 54 3.16 -5.16 15.93
C ALA A 54 2.17 -4.67 14.86
N PHE A 55 0.96 -4.26 15.27
CA PHE A 55 -0.02 -3.72 14.34
C PHE A 55 -0.79 -2.54 14.93
N ILE A 56 -1.28 -1.68 14.05
CA ILE A 56 -2.15 -0.55 14.37
C ILE A 56 -3.44 -0.71 13.58
N LEU A 57 -4.57 -0.57 14.29
CA LEU A 57 -5.87 -0.46 13.65
C LEU A 57 -6.11 0.99 13.25
N VAL A 58 -6.31 1.21 11.96
CA VAL A 58 -6.66 2.51 11.40
C VAL A 58 -8.11 2.50 10.94
N SER A 59 -8.83 3.59 11.18
CA SER A 59 -10.23 3.74 10.78
C SER A 59 -10.38 4.80 9.69
N THR A 60 -11.31 4.56 8.77
CA THR A 60 -11.75 5.56 7.79
C THR A 60 -12.99 6.27 8.30
N TYR A 61 -13.30 7.43 7.72
CA TYR A 61 -14.59 8.08 7.92
C TYR A 61 -15.73 7.16 7.49
N ALA A 62 -16.58 6.80 8.44
CA ALA A 62 -17.83 6.08 8.23
C ALA A 62 -18.79 6.47 9.36
N SER A 63 -20.09 6.59 9.07
CA SER A 63 -21.08 7.07 10.04
C SER A 63 -21.07 6.27 11.34
N PHE A 64 -20.84 4.95 11.26
CA PHE A 64 -20.70 4.11 12.45
C PHE A 64 -19.46 4.45 13.28
N ILE A 65 -18.28 4.61 12.66
CA ILE A 65 -17.05 4.94 13.41
C ILE A 65 -17.15 6.35 14.01
N GLN A 66 -17.72 7.31 13.28
CA GLN A 66 -17.98 8.65 13.81
C GLN A 66 -18.95 8.63 14.99
N TYR A 67 -19.97 7.76 14.95
CA TYR A 67 -20.88 7.55 16.06
C TYR A 67 -20.16 7.02 17.31
N LEU A 68 -19.15 6.16 17.14
CA LEU A 68 -18.30 5.67 18.23
C LEU A 68 -17.35 6.73 18.80
N LYS A 69 -17.21 7.90 18.14
CA LYS A 69 -16.35 9.02 18.57
C LYS A 69 -14.92 8.62 18.92
N LEU A 70 -14.35 7.68 18.17
CA LEU A 70 -12.96 7.23 18.31
C LEU A 70 -11.98 8.24 17.69
N ASP A 71 -12.18 9.53 17.96
CA ASP A 71 -11.52 10.64 17.28
C ASP A 71 -10.07 10.83 17.74
N TYR A 72 -9.70 10.27 18.90
CA TYR A 72 -8.39 10.50 19.52
C TYR A 72 -7.21 10.05 18.66
N PHE A 73 -7.38 8.95 17.92
CA PHE A 73 -6.36 8.42 17.01
C PHE A 73 -6.52 8.93 15.57
N GLY A 74 -7.50 9.80 15.34
CA GLY A 74 -7.84 10.36 14.05
C GLY A 74 -8.43 9.33 13.08
N TYR A 75 -8.70 9.81 11.87
CA TYR A 75 -9.18 9.00 10.76
C TYR A 75 -8.15 9.07 9.64
N PHE A 76 -7.85 7.91 9.08
CA PHE A 76 -6.96 7.78 7.95
C PHE A 76 -7.80 7.53 6.70
N ASN A 77 -7.75 8.44 5.72
CA ASN A 77 -8.28 8.17 4.40
C ASN A 77 -7.32 7.17 3.72
N MET A 78 -7.84 6.05 3.24
CA MET A 78 -7.02 4.91 2.78
C MET A 78 -7.08 4.70 1.26
N GLY A 79 -7.79 5.58 0.54
CA GLY A 79 -8.01 5.45 -0.90
C GLY A 79 -8.78 4.19 -1.30
N PHE A 80 -8.60 3.76 -2.54
CA PHE A 80 -9.39 2.68 -3.16
C PHE A 80 -8.68 1.32 -3.20
N SER A 81 -7.37 1.27 -2.94
CA SER A 81 -6.57 0.05 -2.90
C SER A 81 -5.45 0.16 -1.87
N VAL A 82 -4.83 -0.96 -1.51
CA VAL A 82 -3.67 -0.99 -0.59
C VAL A 82 -2.51 -0.11 -1.06
N ALA A 83 -2.34 0.08 -2.37
CA ALA A 83 -1.33 0.98 -2.93
C ALA A 83 -1.61 2.46 -2.64
N HIS A 84 -2.89 2.88 -2.71
CA HIS A 84 -3.27 4.24 -2.30
C HIS A 84 -3.04 4.44 -0.81
N MET A 85 -3.38 3.45 0.01
CA MET A 85 -3.14 3.47 1.45
C MET A 85 -1.65 3.65 1.75
N ALA A 86 -0.76 2.90 1.08
CA ALA A 86 0.68 3.04 1.23
C ALA A 86 1.20 4.41 0.76
N CYS A 87 0.68 4.92 -0.36
CA CYS A 87 1.01 6.26 -0.85
C CYS A 87 0.63 7.34 0.18
N TYR A 88 -0.59 7.33 0.69
CA TYR A 88 -1.04 8.29 1.69
C TYR A 88 -0.29 8.17 3.01
N LEU A 89 0.02 6.95 3.45
CA LEU A 89 0.85 6.73 4.64
C LEU A 89 2.21 7.42 4.46
N SER A 90 2.83 7.27 3.29
CA SER A 90 4.12 7.89 3.02
C SER A 90 4.07 9.43 3.04
N LEU A 91 2.95 10.02 2.63
CA LEU A 91 2.72 11.47 2.71
C LEU A 91 2.55 11.93 4.16
N HIS A 92 1.80 11.20 4.98
CA HIS A 92 1.65 11.54 6.41
C HIS A 92 2.95 11.39 7.20
N LEU A 93 3.84 10.51 6.75
CA LEU A 93 5.20 10.38 7.27
C LEU A 93 6.17 11.43 6.69
N ASN A 94 5.68 12.37 5.87
CA ASN A 94 6.45 13.45 5.24
C ASN A 94 7.62 12.96 4.37
N HIS A 95 7.48 11.81 3.70
CA HIS A 95 8.48 11.37 2.75
C HIS A 95 8.56 12.33 1.55
N LYS A 96 9.79 12.73 1.19
CA LYS A 96 10.06 13.62 0.05
C LYS A 96 10.06 12.92 -1.30
N ASN A 97 10.33 11.61 -1.31
CA ASN A 97 10.33 10.79 -2.51
C ASN A 97 9.44 9.57 -2.27
N ILE A 98 8.48 9.35 -3.15
CA ILE A 98 7.61 8.17 -3.18
C ILE A 98 7.94 7.43 -4.47
N ILE A 99 8.31 6.15 -4.38
CA ILE A 99 8.73 5.33 -5.52
C ILE A 99 7.78 4.15 -5.63
N PHE A 100 7.07 4.03 -6.74
CA PHE A 100 6.21 2.88 -7.02
C PHE A 100 7.01 1.78 -7.72
N ILE A 101 6.99 0.60 -7.10
CA ILE A 101 7.54 -0.65 -7.63
C ILE A 101 6.44 -1.71 -7.66
N GLY A 102 6.32 -2.46 -8.75
CA GLY A 102 5.27 -3.47 -8.91
C GLY A 102 3.84 -2.89 -8.94
N GLN A 103 3.69 -1.59 -9.21
CA GLN A 103 2.39 -0.95 -9.39
C GLN A 103 1.99 -1.03 -10.87
N ASP A 104 1.84 -2.26 -11.38
CA ASP A 104 1.67 -2.49 -12.82
C ASP A 104 0.38 -1.89 -13.35
N LEU A 105 -0.75 -2.10 -12.64
CA LEU A 105 -2.09 -1.72 -13.09
C LEU A 105 -2.41 -2.23 -14.51
N ALA A 106 -1.79 -3.35 -14.87
CA ALA A 106 -1.81 -3.99 -16.17
C ALA A 106 -1.52 -5.48 -16.00
N TYR A 107 -1.99 -6.28 -16.96
CA TYR A 107 -1.63 -7.68 -17.05
C TYR A 107 -0.20 -7.82 -17.58
N ALA A 108 0.49 -8.89 -17.18
CA ALA A 108 1.75 -9.28 -17.79
C ALA A 108 1.54 -9.67 -19.26
N GLU A 109 2.62 -9.71 -20.05
CA GLU A 109 2.57 -10.07 -21.48
C GLU A 109 1.94 -11.46 -21.72
N ASN A 110 2.16 -12.40 -20.80
CA ASN A 110 1.57 -13.75 -20.82
C ASN A 110 0.09 -13.78 -20.39
N GLY A 111 -0.49 -12.65 -19.99
CA GLY A 111 -1.87 -12.51 -19.54
C GLY A 111 -2.10 -12.75 -18.04
N ASN A 112 -1.04 -13.01 -17.26
CA ASN A 112 -1.15 -13.13 -15.80
C ASN A 112 -1.60 -11.79 -15.20
N SER A 113 -2.46 -11.87 -14.17
CA SER A 113 -2.93 -10.71 -13.43
C SER A 113 -2.15 -10.45 -12.15
N HIS A 114 -1.38 -11.43 -11.69
CA HIS A 114 -0.56 -11.37 -10.49
C HIS A 114 0.82 -12.01 -10.75
N PRO A 115 1.81 -11.78 -9.87
CA PRO A 115 3.08 -12.49 -9.89
C PRO A 115 2.93 -14.02 -9.79
N ASP A 116 3.93 -14.74 -10.30
CA ASP A 116 3.91 -16.21 -10.36
C ASP A 116 3.83 -16.88 -8.97
N ASP A 117 4.31 -16.21 -7.93
CA ASP A 117 4.32 -16.66 -6.53
C ASP A 117 3.09 -16.20 -5.74
N TYR A 118 2.09 -15.62 -6.39
CA TYR A 118 0.86 -15.21 -5.71
C TYR A 118 0.09 -16.42 -5.17
N GLN A 119 -0.25 -16.36 -3.88
CA GLN A 119 -0.87 -17.47 -3.12
C GLN A 119 -2.17 -17.99 -3.77
N ASN A 120 -2.92 -17.15 -4.49
CA ASN A 120 -4.19 -17.52 -5.12
C ASN A 120 -4.08 -17.77 -6.64
N SER A 121 -2.88 -18.03 -7.16
CA SER A 121 -2.52 -18.20 -8.58
C SER A 121 -2.32 -16.90 -9.37
N ALA A 122 -1.27 -16.87 -10.20
CA ALA A 122 -0.91 -15.75 -11.08
C ALA A 122 -2.06 -15.30 -12.01
N ASN A 123 -3.04 -16.17 -12.28
CA ASN A 123 -4.18 -15.92 -13.15
C ASN A 123 -5.49 -15.61 -12.40
N TYR A 124 -5.45 -15.36 -11.09
CA TYR A 124 -6.63 -15.21 -10.22
C TYR A 124 -7.71 -14.26 -10.78
N GLU A 125 -7.30 -13.16 -11.42
CA GLU A 125 -8.21 -12.16 -12.02
C GLU A 125 -8.09 -12.06 -13.54
N SER A 126 -7.26 -12.88 -14.19
CA SER A 126 -6.93 -12.76 -15.62
C SER A 126 -8.13 -12.78 -16.56
N GLN A 127 -9.22 -13.44 -16.16
CA GLN A 127 -10.45 -13.58 -16.95
C GLN A 127 -11.68 -12.98 -16.23
N MET A 128 -11.49 -12.28 -15.11
CA MET A 128 -12.59 -11.74 -14.32
C MET A 128 -13.26 -10.55 -15.00
N TYR A 129 -12.48 -9.80 -15.79
CA TYR A 129 -12.91 -8.56 -16.42
C TYR A 129 -12.50 -8.52 -17.90
N GLU A 130 -13.25 -7.74 -18.69
CA GLU A 130 -12.87 -7.43 -20.06
C GLU A 130 -11.53 -6.69 -20.09
N HIS A 131 -10.67 -7.11 -21.03
CA HIS A 131 -9.37 -6.49 -21.24
C HIS A 131 -9.52 -5.23 -22.08
N ILE A 132 -9.00 -4.12 -21.56
CA ILE A 132 -8.93 -2.84 -22.25
C ILE A 132 -7.48 -2.41 -22.38
N LEU A 133 -7.17 -1.59 -23.38
CA LEU A 133 -5.83 -1.07 -23.60
C LEU A 133 -5.65 0.27 -22.91
N THR A 134 -4.46 0.51 -22.39
CA THR A 134 -4.05 1.81 -21.86
C THR A 134 -2.59 2.08 -22.20
N GLU A 135 -2.20 3.35 -22.16
CA GLU A 135 -0.86 3.80 -22.48
C GLU A 135 0.17 3.11 -21.55
N ALA A 136 1.17 2.47 -22.15
CA ALA A 136 2.23 1.79 -21.42
C ALA A 136 3.24 2.80 -20.85
N TYR A 137 3.96 2.37 -19.81
CA TYR A 137 5.11 3.10 -19.25
C TYR A 137 5.99 3.72 -20.34
N GLY A 138 6.45 4.95 -20.13
CA GLY A 138 7.27 5.69 -21.08
C GLY A 138 6.48 6.33 -22.23
N GLY A 139 5.15 6.14 -22.27
CA GLY A 139 4.28 6.74 -23.27
C GLY A 139 4.44 6.12 -24.66
N LYS A 140 4.91 4.86 -24.71
CA LYS A 140 5.19 4.14 -25.94
C LYS A 140 4.48 2.79 -25.92
N GLY A 141 3.53 2.63 -26.83
CA GLY A 141 2.72 1.41 -26.91
C GLY A 141 1.62 1.35 -25.86
N GLU A 142 1.02 0.18 -25.73
CA GLU A 142 -0.14 -0.06 -24.90
C GLU A 142 0.02 -1.36 -24.12
N VAL A 143 -0.55 -1.40 -22.92
CA VAL A 143 -0.66 -2.59 -22.07
C VAL A 143 -2.13 -2.93 -21.83
N LYS A 144 -2.42 -4.21 -21.62
CA LYS A 144 -3.76 -4.65 -21.26
C LYS A 144 -4.02 -4.39 -19.79
N THR A 145 -5.21 -3.90 -19.46
CA THR A 145 -5.68 -3.63 -18.10
C THR A 145 -7.18 -3.92 -18.03
N HIS A 146 -7.83 -3.57 -16.93
CA HIS A 146 -9.29 -3.60 -16.81
C HIS A 146 -9.81 -2.36 -16.06
N HIS A 147 -11.13 -2.17 -16.08
CA HIS A 147 -11.77 -0.94 -15.61
C HIS A 147 -11.48 -0.59 -14.14
N VAL A 148 -11.31 -1.58 -13.24
CA VAL A 148 -11.00 -1.32 -11.82
C VAL A 148 -9.56 -0.82 -11.67
N TRP A 149 -8.60 -1.44 -12.36
CA TRP A 149 -7.21 -0.94 -12.37
C TRP A 149 -7.10 0.43 -13.03
N LEU A 150 -7.88 0.72 -14.08
CA LEU A 150 -7.95 2.08 -14.62
C LEU A 150 -8.51 3.08 -13.62
N MET A 151 -9.54 2.71 -12.85
CA MET A 151 -10.06 3.56 -11.78
C MET A 151 -8.97 3.81 -10.73
N PHE A 152 -8.23 2.78 -10.29
CA PHE A 152 -7.10 2.95 -9.37
C PHE A 152 -6.02 3.87 -9.93
N LYS A 153 -5.65 3.65 -11.19
CA LYS A 153 -4.69 4.48 -11.92
C LYS A 153 -5.12 5.95 -11.93
N GLN A 154 -6.36 6.24 -12.32
CA GLN A 154 -6.88 7.60 -12.42
C GLN A 154 -6.94 8.30 -11.06
N ASN A 155 -7.24 7.58 -9.98
CA ASN A 155 -7.20 8.12 -8.63
C ASN A 155 -5.76 8.45 -8.21
N LEU A 156 -4.79 7.56 -8.45
CA LEU A 156 -3.37 7.85 -8.24
C LEU A 156 -2.93 9.08 -9.03
N GLU A 157 -3.32 9.22 -10.30
CA GLU A 157 -2.99 10.39 -11.12
C GLU A 157 -3.53 11.70 -10.52
N GLN A 158 -4.77 11.70 -10.03
CA GLN A 158 -5.35 12.86 -9.33
C GLN A 158 -4.65 13.18 -8.01
N ASP A 159 -4.23 12.15 -7.28
CA ASP A 159 -3.47 12.34 -6.04
C ASP A 159 -2.09 12.91 -6.33
N ILE A 160 -1.40 12.41 -7.35
CA ILE A 160 -0.09 12.91 -7.78
C ILE A 160 -0.18 14.37 -8.22
N GLU A 161 -1.21 14.76 -8.97
CA GLU A 161 -1.44 16.16 -9.33
C GLU A 161 -1.53 17.05 -8.07
N LYS A 162 -2.30 16.63 -7.06
CA LYS A 162 -2.43 17.36 -5.79
C LYS A 162 -1.10 17.38 -5.02
N ILE A 163 -0.42 16.25 -4.91
CA ILE A 163 0.88 16.14 -4.24
C ILE A 163 1.85 17.13 -4.87
N GLN A 164 1.97 17.15 -6.19
CA GLN A 164 2.90 18.03 -6.91
C GLN A 164 2.53 19.51 -6.81
N LYS A 165 1.24 19.81 -6.69
CA LYS A 165 0.74 21.18 -6.56
C LYS A 165 0.90 21.76 -5.16
N TYR A 166 0.76 20.93 -4.12
CA TYR A 166 0.62 21.39 -2.74
C TYR A 166 1.76 20.96 -1.81
N LEU A 167 2.55 19.96 -2.18
CA LEU A 167 3.59 19.36 -1.34
C LEU A 167 4.95 19.36 -2.06
N ASP A 168 6.04 19.41 -1.29
CA ASP A 168 7.40 19.22 -1.79
C ASP A 168 7.78 17.72 -1.81
N THR A 169 6.93 16.92 -2.45
CA THR A 169 7.12 15.47 -2.60
C THR A 169 7.16 15.10 -4.07
N LYS A 170 8.13 14.28 -4.47
CA LYS A 170 8.25 13.72 -5.80
C LYS A 170 7.72 12.29 -5.82
N VAL A 171 6.91 11.98 -6.82
CA VAL A 171 6.38 10.63 -7.05
C VAL A 171 7.02 10.06 -8.30
N TYR A 172 7.62 8.89 -8.17
CA TYR A 172 8.30 8.17 -9.23
C TYR A 172 7.53 6.90 -9.56
N ASN A 173 7.34 6.63 -10.85
CA ASN A 173 6.91 5.34 -11.33
C ASN A 173 8.16 4.57 -11.80
N CYS A 174 8.48 3.47 -11.12
CA CYS A 174 9.59 2.57 -11.45
C CYS A 174 9.11 1.20 -11.93
N THR A 175 7.87 1.13 -12.42
CA THR A 175 7.26 -0.11 -12.90
C THR A 175 7.23 -0.12 -14.43
N GLU A 176 8.34 -0.53 -15.05
CA GLU A 176 8.59 -0.39 -16.50
C GLU A 176 7.66 -1.27 -17.38
N GLY A 177 7.13 -2.36 -16.85
CA GLY A 177 6.18 -3.24 -17.55
C GLY A 177 4.71 -2.84 -17.40
N GLY A 178 4.42 -1.80 -16.61
CA GLY A 178 3.07 -1.41 -16.22
C GLY A 178 2.44 -0.34 -17.10
N ALA A 179 1.25 0.09 -16.69
CA ALA A 179 0.56 1.23 -17.25
C ALA A 179 1.26 2.55 -16.88
N ARG A 180 1.22 3.52 -17.79
CA ARG A 180 1.72 4.88 -17.55
C ARG A 180 0.83 5.62 -16.55
N ILE A 181 1.36 5.91 -15.37
CA ILE A 181 0.69 6.76 -14.37
C ILE A 181 1.07 8.22 -14.64
N LYS A 182 0.17 9.01 -15.22
CA LYS A 182 0.40 10.44 -15.53
C LYS A 182 0.69 11.25 -14.27
N GLY A 183 1.57 12.23 -14.42
CA GLY A 183 2.10 13.02 -13.30
C GLY A 183 3.30 12.36 -12.63
N ALA A 184 3.37 11.02 -12.52
CA ALA A 184 4.55 10.37 -11.95
C ALA A 184 5.80 10.57 -12.84
N ILE A 185 6.96 10.70 -12.20
CA ILE A 185 8.25 10.74 -12.88
C ILE A 185 8.65 9.30 -13.23
N GLU A 186 8.68 8.97 -14.50
CA GLU A 186 9.11 7.65 -14.96
C GLU A 186 10.64 7.53 -14.94
N LYS A 187 11.14 6.61 -14.11
CA LYS A 187 12.56 6.22 -14.05
C LYS A 187 12.69 4.71 -13.88
N PRO A 188 13.72 4.06 -14.46
CA PRO A 188 14.03 2.67 -14.13
C PRO A 188 14.24 2.48 -12.63
N PHE A 189 13.86 1.32 -12.07
CA PHE A 189 14.08 1.07 -10.64
C PHE A 189 15.57 1.16 -10.27
N LEU A 190 16.46 0.66 -11.14
CA LEU A 190 17.90 0.79 -10.97
C LEU A 190 18.35 2.25 -10.80
N TRP A 191 17.79 3.17 -11.59
CA TRP A 191 18.11 4.60 -11.46
C TRP A 191 17.70 5.12 -10.08
N ALA A 192 16.52 4.73 -9.57
CA ALA A 192 16.07 5.14 -8.25
C ALA A 192 16.99 4.59 -7.15
N CYS A 193 17.45 3.33 -7.28
CA CYS A 193 18.45 2.76 -6.38
C CYS A 193 19.73 3.59 -6.34
N GLU A 194 20.28 3.92 -7.51
CA GLU A 194 21.56 4.62 -7.65
C GLU A 194 21.51 6.10 -7.28
N ASN A 195 20.34 6.75 -7.37
CA ASN A 195 20.21 8.21 -7.21
C ASN A 195 19.41 8.65 -5.99
N LEU A 196 18.54 7.79 -5.46
CA LEU A 196 17.65 8.11 -4.34
C LEU A 196 17.88 7.21 -3.11
N LEU A 197 18.45 6.00 -3.31
CA LEU A 197 18.65 4.99 -2.27
C LEU A 197 20.13 4.59 -2.14
N ASP A 198 21.05 5.48 -2.52
CA ASP A 198 22.50 5.26 -2.58
C ASP A 198 23.18 5.28 -1.20
N LYS A 199 22.43 5.61 -0.15
CA LYS A 199 22.92 5.82 1.21
C LYS A 199 22.13 4.99 2.19
N ASP A 200 22.85 4.39 3.13
CA ASP A 200 22.24 3.87 4.35
C ASP A 200 21.64 5.05 5.13
N LEU A 201 20.31 5.04 5.22
CA LEU A 201 19.61 6.01 6.04
C LEU A 201 19.74 5.58 7.49
N ASN A 202 20.44 6.37 8.29
CA ASN A 202 20.16 6.38 9.72
C ASN A 202 18.74 6.91 9.86
N LYS A 203 17.80 6.07 10.29
CA LYS A 203 16.39 6.42 10.48
C LYS A 203 16.18 6.76 11.96
N PRO A 204 16.35 8.01 12.41
CA PRO A 204 16.16 8.35 13.81
C PRO A 204 14.66 8.54 14.04
N PHE A 205 13.90 7.45 13.99
CA PHE A 205 12.51 7.51 14.42
C PHE A 205 12.51 7.64 15.93
N GLU A 206 11.86 8.68 16.43
CA GLU A 206 11.54 8.75 17.84
C GLU A 206 10.71 7.51 18.18
N LYS A 207 11.17 6.72 19.15
CA LYS A 207 10.43 5.53 19.55
C LYS A 207 9.12 5.99 20.17
N LEU A 208 8.02 5.71 19.48
CA LEU A 208 6.69 5.92 20.01
C LEU A 208 6.45 4.87 21.08
N GLU A 209 6.37 5.30 22.34
CA GLU A 209 5.99 4.41 23.42
C GLU A 209 4.47 4.22 23.41
N PRO A 210 3.98 2.99 23.62
CA PRO A 210 2.54 2.76 23.70
C PRO A 210 1.95 3.57 24.86
N LEU A 211 0.73 4.06 24.67
CA LEU A 211 -0.03 4.68 25.76
C LEU A 211 -0.13 3.73 26.95
N SER A 212 -0.09 4.27 28.18
CA SER A 212 -0.39 3.45 29.36
C SER A 212 -1.78 2.81 29.24
N LEU A 213 -1.98 1.64 29.84
CA LEU A 213 -3.28 0.95 29.80
C LEU A 213 -4.43 1.85 30.29
N ASN A 214 -4.17 2.69 31.28
CA ASN A 214 -5.15 3.67 31.78
C ASN A 214 -5.53 4.69 30.71
N LYS A 215 -4.55 5.20 29.95
CA LYS A 215 -4.81 6.12 28.83
C LYS A 215 -5.49 5.43 27.65
N GLN A 216 -5.14 4.18 27.35
CA GLN A 216 -5.85 3.40 26.34
C GLN A 216 -7.32 3.23 26.73
N ASN A 217 -7.60 2.87 27.99
CA ASN A 217 -8.97 2.70 28.50
C ASN A 217 -9.76 4.02 28.54
N GLU A 218 -9.11 5.15 28.86
CA GLU A 218 -9.72 6.49 28.79
C GLU A 218 -10.21 6.82 27.37
N PHE A 219 -9.48 6.39 26.33
CA PHE A 219 -9.87 6.64 24.93
C PHE A 219 -10.86 5.62 24.36
N LEU A 220 -11.18 4.57 25.11
CA LEU A 220 -12.22 3.60 24.76
C LEU A 220 -13.61 3.99 25.32
N LEU A 221 -13.67 4.96 26.24
CA LEU A 221 -14.88 5.44 26.94
C LEU A 221 -15.35 6.79 26.39
#